data_AF-A0A1P8JU30-F1
#
_entry.id   AF-A0A1P8JU30-F1
#
_cell.length_a   1.000
_cell.length_b   1.000
_cell.length_c   1.000
_cell.angle_alpha   90.00
_cell.angle_beta   90.00
_cell.angle_gamma   90.00
#
_symmetry.space_group_name_H-M   'P 1'
#
loop_
_entity.id
_entity.type
_entity.pdbx_description
1 polymer ?
#
loop_
_entity_poly.entity_id
_entity_poly.type
_entity_poly.pdbx_seq_one_letter_code
_entity_poly.pdbx_strand_id
1 'polypeptide(L)' 'MSVRRWIAVLWSGFLLACGLEMMVFGLVDPADLRWGGEGLGTSRQTVYALSFFAFWAASAVAGALAVHLATSPPDEEMP' A
#
# COMPACT_ATOMS: atom_id res chain seq x y z
N MET A 1 12.39 -4.42 -15.05
CA MET A 1 12.30 -5.06 -13.71
C MET A 1 12.15 -6.57 -13.87
N SER A 2 13.06 -7.38 -13.34
CA SER A 2 12.94 -8.86 -13.37
C SER A 2 11.77 -9.34 -12.50
N VAL A 3 11.13 -10.47 -12.88
CA VAL A 3 10.01 -11.10 -12.13
C VAL A 3 10.35 -11.30 -10.65
N ARG A 4 11.59 -11.66 -10.32
CA ARG A 4 12.04 -11.84 -8.92
C ARG A 4 11.92 -10.56 -8.09
N ARG A 5 12.20 -9.40 -8.70
CA ARG A 5 12.10 -8.09 -8.02
C ARG A 5 10.63 -7.69 -7.83
N TRP A 6 9.77 -7.99 -8.80
CA TRP A 6 8.33 -7.77 -8.66
C TRP A 6 7.74 -8.59 -7.51
N ILE A 7 8.08 -9.88 -7.42
CA ILE A 7 7.64 -10.73 -6.32
C ILE A 7 8.14 -10.19 -4.98
N ALA A 8 9.40 -9.74 -4.90
CA ALA A 8 9.95 -9.15 -3.68
C ALA A 8 9.20 -7.87 -3.28
N VAL A 9 8.97 -6.94 -4.21
CA VAL A 9 8.26 -5.68 -3.94
C VAL A 9 6.81 -5.93 -3.52
N LEU A 10 6.11 -6.84 -4.21
CA LEU A 10 4.72 -7.18 -3.87
C LEU A 10 4.62 -7.86 -2.50
N TRP A 11 5.56 -8.74 -2.18
CA TRP A 11 5.62 -9.43 -0.88
C TRP A 11 5.96 -8.47 0.27
N SER A 12 6.98 -7.62 0.11
CA SER A 12 7.32 -6.60 1.10
C SER A 12 6.20 -5.59 1.30
N GLY A 13 5.56 -5.16 0.20
CA GLY A 13 4.39 -4.28 0.25
C GLY A 13 3.21 -4.90 0.98
N PHE A 14 2.99 -6.21 0.85
CA PHE A 14 1.92 -6.94 1.53
C PHE A 14 2.12 -6.89 3.05
N LEU A 15 3.33 -7.19 3.53
CA LEU A 15 3.66 -7.14 4.96
C LEU A 15 3.51 -5.73 5.54
N LEU A 16 3.94 -4.70 4.79
CA LEU A 16 3.77 -3.31 5.19
C LEU A 16 2.29 -2.92 5.26
N ALA A 17 1.48 -3.37 4.30
CA ALA A 17 0.04 -3.14 4.29
C ALA A 17 -0.65 -3.77 5.50
N CYS A 18 -0.30 -5.00 5.89
CA CYS A 18 -0.81 -5.61 7.12
C CYS A 18 -0.48 -4.78 8.37
N GLY A 19 0.75 -4.27 8.47
CA GLY A 19 1.16 -3.42 9.59
C GLY A 19 0.41 -2.08 9.62
N LEU A 20 0.26 -1.44 8.46
CA LEU A 20 -0.49 -0.20 8.32
C LEU A 20 -1.97 -0.40 8.62
N GLU A 21 -2.58 -1.50 8.18
CA GLU A 21 -3.96 -1.84 8.48
C GLU A 21 -4.18 -1.98 10.00
N MET A 22 -3.32 -2.75 10.68
CA MET A 22 -3.39 -2.90 12.15
C MET A 22 -3.18 -1.57 12.88
N MET A 23 -2.28 -0.72 12.40
CA MET A 23 -2.01 0.59 13.00
C MET A 23 -3.17 1.56 12.78
N VAL A 24 -3.68 1.67 11.55
CA VAL A 24 -4.76 2.60 11.19
C VAL A 24 -6.04 2.18 11.87
N PHE A 25 -6.45 0.92 11.80
CA PHE A 25 -7.71 0.49 12.43
C PHE A 25 -7.59 0.20 13.93
N GLY A 26 -6.37 0.06 14.45
CA GLY A 26 -6.12 0.12 15.89
C GLY A 26 -6.31 1.53 16.47
N LEU A 27 -6.09 2.57 15.65
CA LEU A 27 -6.22 3.97 16.04
C LEU A 27 -7.54 4.63 15.59
N VAL A 28 -8.14 4.14 14.51
CA VAL A 28 -9.34 4.67 13.86
C VAL A 28 -10.40 3.58 13.88
N ASP A 29 -11.52 3.82 14.57
CA ASP A 29 -12.63 2.86 14.61
C ASP A 29 -13.36 2.84 13.25
N PRO A 30 -13.35 1.72 12.51
CA PRO A 30 -14.07 1.62 11.24
C PRO A 30 -15.59 1.68 11.41
N ALA A 31 -16.13 1.53 12.62
CA ALA A 31 -17.55 1.77 12.91
C ALA A 31 -17.92 3.26 12.85
N ASP A 32 -16.94 4.16 13.00
CA ASP A 32 -17.14 5.62 12.99
C ASP A 32 -17.05 6.21 11.57
N LEU A 33 -16.54 5.44 10.59
CA LEU A 33 -16.61 5.77 9.16
C LEU A 33 -18.02 5.55 8.61
N ARG A 34 -18.99 6.34 9.08
CA ARG A 34 -20.33 6.40 8.49
C ARG A 34 -20.33 7.42 7.35
N TRP A 35 -20.11 6.97 6.12
CA TRP A 35 -20.12 7.85 4.95
C TRP A 35 -21.55 8.31 4.62
N GLY A 36 -21.92 9.51 5.09
CA GLY A 36 -23.08 10.23 4.57
C GLY A 36 -24.45 9.93 5.18
N GLY A 37 -24.52 9.44 6.43
CA GLY A 37 -25.78 9.37 7.20
C GLY A 37 -26.76 8.25 6.80
N GLU A 38 -26.76 7.83 5.54
CA GLU A 38 -27.50 6.67 5.08
C GLU A 38 -26.61 5.43 5.22
N GLY A 39 -27.14 4.36 5.84
CA GLY A 39 -26.47 3.09 5.97
C GLY A 39 -26.22 2.44 4.61
N LEU A 40 -25.23 2.93 3.87
CA LEU A 40 -24.60 2.12 2.84
C LEU A 40 -24.12 0.87 3.56
N GLY A 41 -24.71 -0.27 3.24
CA GLY A 41 -24.33 -1.60 3.73
C GLY A 41 -22.93 -2.02 3.28
N THR A 42 -22.00 -1.08 3.15
CA THR A 42 -20.56 -1.29 3.10
C THR A 42 -20.18 -1.93 4.42
N SER A 43 -20.31 -3.26 4.46
CA SER A 43 -19.91 -4.09 5.58
C SER A 43 -18.50 -3.70 6.00
N ARG A 44 -18.21 -3.70 7.31
CA ARG A 44 -16.86 -3.45 7.84
C ARG A 44 -15.78 -4.20 7.05
N GLN A 45 -16.11 -5.42 6.61
CA GLN A 45 -15.25 -6.25 5.78
C GLN A 45 -14.84 -5.62 4.44
N THR A 46 -15.72 -4.86 3.78
CA THR A 46 -15.40 -4.12 2.56
C THR A 46 -14.43 -2.97 2.82
N VAL A 47 -14.60 -2.27 3.94
CA VAL A 47 -13.69 -1.17 4.34
C VAL A 47 -12.30 -1.73 4.64
N TYR A 48 -12.21 -2.82 5.40
CA TYR A 48 -10.94 -3.50 5.68
C TYR A 48 -10.26 -3.95 4.39
N ALA A 49 -10.97 -4.67 3.52
CA ALA A 49 -10.42 -5.17 2.26
C ALA A 49 -9.95 -4.03 1.35
N LEU A 50 -10.76 -2.97 1.17
CA LEU A 50 -10.42 -1.85 0.32
C LEU A 50 -9.18 -1.10 0.85
N SER A 51 -9.12 -0.89 2.16
CA SER A 51 -7.98 -0.23 2.81
C SER A 51 -6.71 -1.08 2.70
N PHE A 52 -6.82 -2.39 2.90
CA PHE A 52 -5.74 -3.34 2.69
C PHE A 52 -5.19 -3.25 1.26
N PHE A 53 -6.06 -3.33 0.24
CA PHE A 53 -5.64 -3.23 -1.16
C PHE A 53 -5.02 -1.86 -1.49
N ALA A 54 -5.57 -0.78 -0.94
CA ALA A 54 -5.03 0.57 -1.12
C ALA A 54 -3.62 0.70 -0.52
N PHE A 55 -3.42 0.26 0.72
CA PHE A 55 -2.11 0.27 1.37
C PHE A 55 -1.11 -0.65 0.69
N TRP A 56 -1.55 -1.82 0.23
CA TRP A 56 -0.71 -2.75 -0.51
C TRP A 56 -0.25 -2.16 -1.84
N ALA A 57 -1.16 -1.59 -2.62
CA ALA A 57 -0.85 -0.95 -3.89
C ALA A 57 0.09 0.25 -3.70
N ALA A 58 -0.18 1.12 -2.72
CA ALA A 58 0.67 2.26 -2.41
C ALA A 58 2.09 1.83 -2.00
N SER A 59 2.20 0.82 -1.14
CA SER A 59 3.49 0.27 -0.69
C SER A 59 4.26 -0.39 -1.83
N ALA A 60 3.57 -1.14 -2.70
CA ALA A 60 4.18 -1.76 -3.87
C ALA A 60 4.67 -0.71 -4.89
N VAL A 61 3.90 0.36 -5.13
CA VAL A 61 4.32 1.47 -5.99
C VAL A 61 5.53 2.18 -5.41
N ALA A 62 5.53 2.50 -4.11
CA ALA A 62 6.66 3.12 -3.44
C ALA A 62 7.93 2.25 -3.53
N GLY A 63 7.81 0.94 -3.28
CA GLY A 63 8.92 -0.01 -3.41
C GLY A 63 9.42 -0.16 -4.85
N ALA A 64 8.51 -0.19 -5.83
CA ALA A 64 8.88 -0.25 -7.24
C ALA A 64 9.64 1.02 -7.67
N LEU A 65 9.17 2.20 -7.24
CA LEU A 65 9.83 3.48 -7.48
C LEU A 65 11.21 3.55 -6.81
N ALA A 66 11.32 3.12 -5.55
CA ALA A 66 12.59 3.10 -4.83
C ALA A 66 13.62 2.21 -5.54
N VAL A 67 13.22 1.03 -6.01
CA VAL A 67 14.13 0.16 -6.78
C VAL A 67 14.43 0.76 -8.15
N HIS A 68 13.48 1.44 -8.81
CA HIS A 68 13.73 2.13 -10.07
C HIS A 68 14.81 3.21 -9.89
N LEU A 69 14.65 4.10 -8.89
CA LEU A 69 15.62 5.14 -8.57
C LEU A 69 16.98 4.57 -8.17
N ALA A 70 17.02 3.53 -7.34
CA ALA A 70 18.26 2.88 -6.92
C ALA A 70 18.97 2.11 -8.05
N THR A 71 18.31 1.92 -9.20
CA THR A 71 18.91 1.28 -10.39
C THR A 71 19.05 2.20 -11.59
N SER A 72 18.64 3.47 -11.46
CA SER A 72 19.00 4.51 -12.41
C SER A 72 20.52 4.74 -12.33
N PRO A 73 21.25 4.73 -13.46
CA PRO A 73 22.66 5.08 -13.45
C PRO A 73 22.79 6.50 -12.87
N PRO A 74 23.79 6.78 -12.02
CA PRO A 74 24.11 8.15 -11.66
C PRO A 74 24.37 8.90 -12.97
N ASP A 75 23.82 10.11 -13.11
CA ASP A 75 24.09 10.96 -14.26
C ASP A 75 25.62 11.04 -14.41
N GLU A 76 26.16 10.37 -15.43
CA GLU A 76 27.57 10.52 -15.79
C GLU A 76 27.72 11.97 -16.23
N GLU A 77 28.19 12.82 -15.29
CA GLU A 77 28.70 14.15 -15.61
C GLU A 77 29.74 13.96 -16.71
N MET A 78 29.33 14.30 -17.94
CA MET A 78 30.20 14.34 -19.10
C MET A 78 31.39 15.26 -18.80
N PRO A 79 32.64 14.80 -19.03
CA PRO A 79 33.82 15.65 -18.91
C PRO A 79 33.89 16.73 -20.00
#